data_AF-H1LGC2-F1
#
_entry.id   AF-H1LGC2-F1
#
_cell.length_a   1.000
_cell.length_b   1.000
_cell.length_c   1.000
_cell.angle_alpha   90.00
_cell.angle_beta   90.00
_cell.angle_gamma   90.00
#
_symmetry.space_group_name_H-M   'P 1'
#
loop_
_entity.id
_entity.type
_entity.pdbx_description
1 polymer ?
#
loop_
_entity_poly.entity_id
_entity_poly.type
_entity_poly.pdbx_seq_one_letter_code
_entity_poly.pdbx_strand_id
1 'polypeptide(L)'
;MELEKNNYINSLFEFYEPLLTRKQANYIQLYYADDFSLGEIAEEYDVSRQAVYDNIRRSEKILQQYEDKLNLYHSFVDRNNKLDKIQTYVKKNYPGDTKLNKLITSLETTEEQ
;
A
#
# COMPACT_ATOMS: atom_id res chain seq x y z
N MET A 1 1.65 -4.74 16.22
CA MET A 1 1.50 -3.31 16.57
C MET A 1 2.41 -2.39 15.78
N GLU A 2 3.75 -2.43 15.92
CA GLU A 2 4.63 -1.52 15.14
C GLU A 2 4.83 -1.99 13.68
N LEU A 3 5.07 -3.28 13.47
CA LEU A 3 5.16 -3.89 12.13
C LEU A 3 3.85 -3.76 11.32
N GLU A 4 2.70 -3.92 11.96
CA GLU A 4 1.39 -3.76 11.30
C GLU A 4 1.15 -2.32 10.85
N LYS A 5 1.54 -1.35 11.69
CA LYS A 5 1.49 0.07 11.32
C LYS A 5 2.40 0.35 10.14
N ASN A 6 3.62 -0.20 10.14
CA ASN A 6 4.58 0.02 9.07
C ASN A 6 4.10 -0.55 7.74
N ASN A 7 3.59 -1.79 7.75
CA ASN A 7 3.00 -2.41 6.56
C ASN A 7 1.81 -1.60 6.04
N TYR A 8 0.96 -1.10 6.93
CA TYR A 8 -0.18 -0.29 6.54
C TYR A 8 0.25 1.01 5.87
N ILE A 9 1.22 1.74 6.44
CA ILE A 9 1.75 2.96 5.82
C ILE A 9 2.41 2.65 4.47
N ASN A 10 3.15 1.54 4.37
CA ASN A 10 3.74 1.12 3.10
C ASN A 10 2.67 0.85 2.04
N SER A 11 1.59 0.15 2.38
CA SER A 11 0.45 -0.02 1.47
C SER A 11 -0.18 1.32 1.08
N LEU A 12 -0.41 2.24 2.02
CA LEU A 12 -0.93 3.56 1.67
C LEU A 12 0.02 4.33 0.74
N PHE A 13 1.32 4.19 0.93
CA PHE A 13 2.32 4.80 0.06
C PHE A 13 2.21 4.27 -1.38
N GLU A 14 2.05 2.98 -1.60
CA GLU A 14 1.84 2.41 -2.95
C GLU A 14 0.63 3.02 -3.68
N PHE A 15 -0.46 3.34 -2.96
CA PHE A 15 -1.65 3.97 -3.55
C PHE A 15 -1.53 5.48 -3.76
N TYR A 16 -0.72 6.16 -2.95
CA TYR A 16 -0.74 7.63 -2.85
C TYR A 16 0.61 8.31 -3.07
N GLU A 17 1.68 7.56 -3.36
CA GLU A 17 3.01 8.10 -3.69
C GLU A 17 2.93 9.25 -4.71
N PRO A 18 2.18 9.16 -5.83
CA PRO A 18 2.14 10.23 -6.84
C PRO A 18 1.55 11.55 -6.32
N LEU A 19 0.84 11.53 -5.19
CA LEU A 19 0.23 12.71 -4.55
C LEU A 19 1.15 13.36 -3.51
N LEU A 20 2.29 12.76 -3.21
CA LEU A 20 3.30 13.31 -2.32
C LEU A 20 4.27 14.22 -3.08
N THR A 21 4.86 15.18 -2.37
CA THR A 21 6.01 15.90 -2.93
C THR A 21 7.21 14.95 -3.01
N ARG A 22 8.12 15.18 -3.96
CA ARG A 22 9.32 14.35 -4.14
C ARG A 22 10.11 14.12 -2.84
N LYS A 23 10.25 15.15 -1.99
CA LYS A 23 10.97 15.02 -0.72
C LYS A 23 10.25 14.11 0.27
N GLN A 24 8.93 14.17 0.33
CA GLN A 24 8.11 13.30 1.19
C GLN A 24 8.14 11.86 0.71
N ALA A 25 7.98 11.64 -0.60
CA ALA A 25 8.03 10.32 -1.21
C ALA A 25 9.39 9.64 -0.98
N ASN A 26 10.49 10.34 -1.27
CA ASN A 26 11.84 9.81 -1.07
C ASN A 26 12.08 9.37 0.39
N TYR A 27 11.68 10.18 1.38
CA TYR A 27 11.94 9.84 2.78
C TYR A 27 11.09 8.65 3.24
N ILE A 28 9.85 8.56 2.78
CA ILE A 28 8.97 7.42 3.06
C ILE A 28 9.51 6.16 2.38
N GLN A 29 9.92 6.24 1.12
CA GLN A 29 10.50 5.11 0.38
C GLN A 29 11.76 4.59 1.05
N LEU A 30 12.73 5.46 1.35
CA LEU A 30 13.97 5.04 2.00
C LEU A 30 13.71 4.38 3.35
N TYR A 31 12.76 4.90 4.13
CA TYR A 31 12.46 4.38 5.45
C TYR A 31 11.63 3.09 5.44
N TYR A 32 10.62 2.97 4.57
CA TYR A 32 9.65 1.87 4.57
C TYR A 32 9.94 0.78 3.53
N ALA A 33 10.53 1.11 2.39
CA ALA A 33 10.82 0.17 1.32
C ALA A 33 12.30 -0.27 1.31
N ASP A 34 13.22 0.66 1.58
CA ASP A 34 14.66 0.39 1.53
C ASP A 34 15.30 0.12 2.92
N ASP A 35 14.49 0.10 3.99
CA ASP A 35 14.89 -0.16 5.38
C ASP A 35 16.01 0.75 5.93
N PHE A 36 16.15 1.97 5.39
CA PHE A 36 17.12 2.93 5.92
C PHE A 36 16.68 3.45 7.29
N SER A 37 17.65 3.61 8.18
CA SER A 37 17.45 4.32 9.43
C SER A 37 17.32 5.83 9.22
N LEU A 38 16.68 6.51 10.17
CA LEU A 38 16.60 7.98 10.18
C LEU A 38 17.97 8.67 10.17
N GLY A 39 19.01 7.98 10.65
CA GLY A 39 20.38 8.48 10.64
C GLY A 39 21.00 8.43 9.24
N GLU A 40 20.83 7.30 8.55
CA GLU A 40 21.32 7.11 7.17
C GLU A 40 20.65 8.11 6.21
N ILE A 41 19.33 8.29 6.32
CA ILE A 41 18.61 9.29 5.50
C ILE A 41 19.08 10.72 5.85
N ALA A 42 19.36 11.00 7.11
CA ALA A 42 19.83 12.31 7.54
C ALA A 42 21.22 12.64 6.97
N GLU A 43 22.11 11.65 6.96
CA GLU A 43 23.46 11.77 6.41
C GLU A 43 23.43 11.91 4.87
N GLU A 44 22.61 11.11 4.19
CA GLU A 44 22.46 11.17 2.72
C GLU A 44 21.95 12.53 2.22
N TYR A 45 21.04 13.16 2.98
CA TYR A 45 20.42 14.43 2.59
C TYR A 45 21.04 15.66 3.27
N ASP A 46 22.11 15.50 4.06
CA ASP A 46 22.76 16.56 4.86
C ASP A 46 21.75 17.37 5.70
N VAL A 47 20.90 16.65 6.43
CA VAL A 47 19.88 17.22 7.31
C VAL A 47 19.96 16.62 8.71
N SER A 48 19.26 17.21 9.68
CA SER A 48 19.19 16.61 11.02
C SER A 48 18.28 15.38 11.02
N ARG A 49 18.62 14.39 11.87
CA ARG A 49 17.76 13.23 12.15
C ARG A 49 16.34 13.63 12.56
N GLN A 50 16.20 14.74 13.28
CA GLN A 50 14.90 15.28 13.69
C GLN A 50 14.09 15.77 12.48
N ALA A 51 14.74 16.42 11.51
CA ALA A 51 14.07 16.89 10.30
C ALA A 51 13.53 15.73 9.44
N VAL A 52 14.27 14.61 9.37
CA VAL A 52 13.80 13.38 8.72
C VAL A 52 12.59 12.80 9.46
N TYR A 53 12.70 12.64 10.78
CA TYR A 53 11.61 12.13 11.61
C TYR A 53 10.32 12.95 11.46
N ASP A 54 10.42 14.28 11.56
CA ASP A 54 9.27 15.17 11.45
C ASP A 54 8.64 15.13 10.05
N ASN A 55 9.45 14.94 9.01
CA ASN A 55 8.96 14.80 7.65
C ASN A 55 8.21 13.49 7.46
N ILE A 56 8.78 12.34 7.85
CA ILE A 56 8.13 11.02 7.78
C ILE A 56 6.79 11.05 8.51
N ARG A 57 6.77 11.53 9.76
CA ARG A 57 5.54 11.60 10.55
C ARG A 57 4.47 12.49 9.93
N ARG A 58 4.88 13.58 9.25
CA ARG A 58 3.95 14.45 8.52
C ARG A 58 3.41 13.76 7.26
N SER A 59 4.27 13.05 6.53
CA SER A 59 3.91 12.29 5.34
C SER A 59 2.95 11.15 5.67
N GLU A 60 3.19 10.40 6.76
CA GLU A 60 2.25 9.39 7.29
C GLU A 60 0.85 9.99 7.49
N LYS A 61 0.78 11.17 8.11
CA LYS A 61 -0.50 11.85 8.35
C LYS A 61 -1.20 12.25 7.05
N ILE A 62 -0.43 12.68 6.04
CA ILE A 62 -0.97 13.04 4.72
C ILE A 62 -1.51 11.80 4.01
N LEU A 63 -0.77 10.68 4.03
CA LEU A 63 -1.22 9.40 3.48
C LEU A 63 -2.55 8.95 4.11
N GLN A 64 -2.65 9.02 5.45
CA GLN A 64 -3.91 8.71 6.13
C GLN A 64 -5.05 9.65 5.69
N GLN A 65 -4.78 10.95 5.55
CA GLN A 65 -5.79 11.90 5.10
C GLN A 65 -6.25 11.66 3.65
N TYR A 66 -5.36 11.15 2.79
CA TYR A 66 -5.75 10.70 1.46
C TYR A 66 -6.63 9.45 1.55
N GLU A 67 -6.26 8.48 2.39
CA GLU A 67 -7.09 7.29 2.59
C GLU A 67 -8.48 7.63 3.15
N ASP A 68 -8.56 8.52 4.14
CA ASP A 68 -9.84 8.95 4.71
C ASP A 68 -10.77 9.62 3.68
N LYS A 69 -10.20 10.22 2.63
CA LYS A 69 -10.95 10.94 1.57
C LYS A 69 -11.23 10.10 0.34
N LEU A 70 -10.28 9.26 -0.06
CA LEU A 70 -10.31 8.52 -1.33
C LEU A 70 -10.62 7.04 -1.12
N ASN A 71 -10.29 6.49 0.05
CA ASN A 71 -10.59 5.14 0.48
C ASN A 71 -10.13 4.05 -0.51
N LEU A 72 -9.02 4.28 -1.22
CA LEU A 72 -8.57 3.40 -2.30
C LEU A 72 -8.06 2.07 -1.74
N TYR A 73 -7.22 2.11 -0.71
CA TYR A 73 -6.66 0.91 -0.11
C TYR A 73 -7.74 0.03 0.52
N HIS A 74 -8.61 0.60 1.36
CA HIS A 74 -9.69 -0.19 1.96
C HIS A 74 -10.65 -0.74 0.90
N SER A 75 -10.98 0.03 -0.14
CA SER A 75 -11.84 -0.45 -1.22
C SER A 75 -11.19 -1.58 -2.02
N PHE A 76 -9.86 -1.54 -2.21
CA PHE A 76 -9.09 -2.61 -2.82
C PHE A 76 -9.11 -3.88 -1.96
N VAL A 77 -8.78 -3.77 -0.67
CA VAL A 77 -8.82 -4.90 0.28
C VAL A 77 -10.21 -5.52 0.34
N ASP A 78 -11.26 -4.71 0.44
CA ASP A 78 -12.65 -5.17 0.45
C ASP A 78 -13.05 -5.88 -0.84
N ARG A 79 -12.58 -5.38 -2.00
CA ARG A 79 -12.86 -5.99 -3.30
C ARG A 79 -12.17 -7.35 -3.42
N ASN A 80 -10.91 -7.45 -3.03
CA ASN A 80 -10.16 -8.71 -3.05
C ASN A 80 -10.78 -9.74 -2.09
N ASN A 81 -11.14 -9.33 -0.88
CA ASN A 81 -11.86 -10.19 0.07
C ASN A 81 -13.19 -10.73 -0.49
N LYS A 82 -13.90 -9.94 -1.31
CA LYS A 82 -15.13 -10.39 -1.99
C LYS A 82 -14.81 -11.35 -3.13
N LEU A 83 -13.78 -11.06 -3.93
CA LEU A 83 -13.33 -11.94 -5.01
C LEU A 83 -12.88 -13.30 -4.47
N ASP A 84 -12.10 -13.34 -3.39
CA ASP A 84 -11.66 -14.58 -2.74
C ASP A 84 -12.83 -15.47 -2.31
N LYS A 85 -13.87 -14.85 -1.74
CA LYS A 85 -15.11 -15.54 -1.34
C LYS A 85 -15.84 -16.11 -2.55
N ILE A 86 -15.95 -15.34 -3.63
CA ILE A 86 -16.57 -15.78 -4.89
C ILE A 86 -15.76 -16.93 -5.49
N GLN A 87 -14.44 -16.80 -5.57
CA GLN A 87 -13.54 -17.80 -6.13
C GLN A 87 -13.64 -19.11 -5.34
N THR A 88 -13.63 -19.04 -4.01
CA THR A 88 -13.83 -20.19 -3.12
C THR A 88 -15.18 -20.86 -3.36
N TYR A 89 -16.25 -20.08 -3.46
CA TYR A 89 -17.60 -20.60 -3.71
C TYR A 89 -17.71 -21.27 -5.08
N VAL A 90 -17.17 -20.65 -6.13
CA VAL A 90 -17.19 -21.18 -7.50
C VAL A 90 -16.37 -22.47 -7.60
N LYS A 91 -15.14 -22.49 -7.07
CA LYS A 91 -14.29 -23.70 -7.05
C LYS A 91 -15.00 -24.86 -6.35
N LYS A 92 -15.73 -24.59 -5.27
CA LYS A 92 -16.46 -25.61 -4.51
C LYS A 92 -17.71 -26.14 -5.21
N ASN A 93 -18.53 -25.26 -5.81
CA ASN A 93 -19.85 -25.63 -6.33
C ASN A 93 -19.88 -25.87 -7.84
N TYR A 94 -18.94 -25.30 -8.59
CA TYR A 94 -18.86 -25.36 -10.05
C TYR A 94 -17.45 -25.72 -10.55
N PRO A 95 -16.81 -26.80 -10.05
CA PRO A 95 -15.44 -27.15 -10.42
C PRO A 95 -15.28 -27.51 -11.92
N GLY A 96 -16.36 -27.97 -12.57
CA GLY A 96 -16.35 -28.32 -14.00
C GLY A 96 -16.57 -27.14 -14.95
N ASP A 97 -16.99 -25.97 -14.45
CA ASP A 97 -17.24 -24.80 -15.29
C ASP A 97 -15.94 -24.03 -15.55
N THR A 98 -15.16 -24.55 -16.48
CA THR A 98 -13.85 -23.98 -16.85
C THR A 98 -13.94 -22.54 -17.36
N LYS A 99 -15.08 -22.13 -17.94
CA LYS A 99 -15.27 -20.76 -18.42
C LYS A 99 -15.49 -19.80 -17.26
N LEU A 100 -16.36 -20.15 -16.32
CA LEU A 100 -16.59 -19.35 -15.12
C LEU A 100 -15.32 -19.21 -14.28
N ASN A 101 -14.60 -20.30 -14.05
CA ASN A 101 -13.33 -20.26 -13.31
C ASN A 101 -12.30 -19.34 -13.99
N LYS A 102 -12.16 -19.39 -15.32
CA LYS A 102 -11.27 -18.48 -16.06
C LYS A 102 -11.69 -17.01 -15.96
N LEU A 103 -12.99 -16.72 -16.03
CA LEU A 103 -13.50 -15.35 -15.91
C LEU A 103 -13.19 -14.77 -14.52
N ILE A 104 -13.38 -15.56 -13.46
CA ILE A 104 -13.03 -15.12 -12.10
C ILE A 104 -11.51 -14.89 -11.99
N THR A 105 -10.67 -15.81 -12.48
CA THR A 105 -9.21 -15.63 -12.45
C THR A 105 -8.74 -14.41 -13.25
N SER A 106 -9.41 -14.05 -14.36
CA SER A 106 -9.07 -12.85 -15.12
C SER A 106 -9.38 -11.53 -14.40
N LEU A 107 -10.31 -11.53 -13.43
CA LEU A 107 -10.62 -10.34 -12.63
C LEU A 107 -9.52 -10.03 -11.63
N GLU A 108 -8.77 -11.02 -11.15
CA GLU A 108 -7.65 -10.84 -10.22
C GLU A 108 -6.42 -10.20 -10.90
N THR A 109 -6.18 -10.47 -12.18
CA THR A 109 -4.95 -10.08 -12.90
C THR A 109 -4.96 -8.67 -13.48
N THR A 110 -6.08 -7.94 -13.36
CA THR A 110 -6.22 -6.61 -13.99
C THR A 110 -5.68 -5.47 -13.09
N GLU A 111 -5.32 -5.76 -11.83
CA GLU A 111 -5.03 -4.72 -10.83
C GLU A 111 -3.52 -4.49 -10.55
N GLU A 112 -2.61 -5.21 -11.22
CA GLU A 112 -1.14 -5.11 -11.06
C GLU A 112 -0.42 -4.33 -12.19
N GLN A 113 -1.12 -3.52 -12.99
CA GLN A 113 -0.52 -2.73 -14.09
C GLN A 113 -0.53 -1.22 -13.84
#